data_AF-A0A7X9E8Z4-F1
#
_entry.id   AF-A0A7X9E8Z4-F1
#
_cell.length_a   1.000
_cell.length_b   1.000
_cell.length_c   1.000
_cell.angle_alpha   90.00
_cell.angle_beta   90.00
_cell.angle_gamma   90.00
#
_symmetry.space_group_name_H-M   'P 1'
#
loop_
_entity.id
_entity.type
_entity.pdbx_description
1 polymer ?
#
loop_
_entity_poly.entity_id
_entity_poly.type
_entity_poly.pdbx_seq_one_letter_code
_entity_poly.pdbx_strand_id
1 'polypeptide(L)'
;FIPVSEDSGMIEAVQSGALSIEKLEAMTSVCSVGLDMIVVPGDTSPETLSAIIADEMAIGVVNNKTTAVRIIPAPGRKEGDIVEFGGLLGSGPVMRLNKFSSKEFVNRGGRIPAPIQSLRN
;
A
#
# COMPACT_ATOMS: atom_id res chain seq x y z
N PHE A 1 11.04 -1.81 -4.47
CA PHE A 1 9.68 -2.20 -4.07
C PHE A 1 9.76 -2.64 -2.62
N ILE A 2 8.66 -2.62 -1.87
CA ILE A 2 8.59 -3.20 -0.51
C ILE A 2 7.79 -4.50 -0.61
N PRO A 3 8.42 -5.66 -0.89
CA PRO A 3 7.72 -6.91 -1.19
C PRO A 3 7.43 -7.69 0.10
N VAL A 4 6.39 -7.29 0.83
CA VAL A 4 6.12 -7.85 2.18
C VAL A 4 5.97 -9.37 2.16
N SER A 5 5.36 -9.97 1.13
CA SER A 5 5.20 -11.43 1.09
C SER A 5 6.46 -12.21 0.69
N GLU A 6 7.52 -11.54 0.25
CA GLU A 6 8.75 -12.17 -0.28
C GLU A 6 9.91 -12.08 0.72
N ASP A 7 9.85 -11.20 1.72
CA ASP A 7 10.90 -10.97 2.71
C ASP A 7 10.50 -11.44 4.12
N SER A 8 11.22 -12.43 4.66
CA SER A 8 10.90 -13.03 5.97
C SER A 8 11.00 -12.05 7.14
N GLY A 9 11.93 -11.09 7.08
CA GLY A 9 12.07 -10.07 8.13
C GLY A 9 10.91 -9.07 8.11
N MET A 10 10.43 -8.71 6.92
CA MET A 10 9.22 -7.88 6.79
C MET A 10 7.97 -8.62 7.26
N ILE A 11 7.82 -9.90 6.94
CA ILE A 11 6.72 -10.74 7.44
C ILE A 11 6.68 -10.73 8.97
N GLU A 12 7.81 -11.01 9.62
CA GLU A 12 7.92 -11.03 11.08
C GLU A 12 7.63 -9.64 11.70
N ALA A 13 8.12 -8.56 11.06
CA ALA A 13 7.85 -7.19 11.50
C ALA A 13 6.37 -6.82 11.39
N VAL A 14 5.66 -7.28 10.36
CA VAL A 14 4.21 -7.08 10.23
C VAL A 14 3.45 -7.91 11.27
N GLN A 15 3.80 -9.19 11.44
CA GLN A 15 3.15 -10.08 12.40
C GLN A 15 3.30 -9.62 13.86
N SER A 16 4.46 -9.05 14.21
CA SER A 16 4.72 -8.46 15.53
C SER A 16 4.11 -7.06 15.70
N GLY A 17 3.49 -6.50 14.66
CA GLY A 17 2.88 -5.17 14.66
C GLY A 17 3.89 -4.01 14.60
N ALA A 18 5.17 -4.29 14.36
CA ALA A 18 6.22 -3.29 14.21
C ALA A 18 6.15 -2.56 12.85
N LEU A 19 5.55 -3.19 11.83
CA LEU A 19 5.42 -2.66 10.48
C LEU A 19 3.94 -2.59 10.06
N SER A 20 3.46 -1.37 9.83
CA SER A 20 2.10 -1.09 9.33
C SER A 20 2.13 -0.61 7.88
N ILE A 21 0.99 -0.60 7.19
CA ILE A 21 0.90 -0.11 5.82
C ILE A 21 1.30 1.36 5.71
N GLU A 22 0.94 2.19 6.69
CA GLU A 22 1.31 3.61 6.75
C GLU A 22 2.82 3.78 6.94
N LYS A 23 3.45 2.85 7.68
CA LYS A 23 4.92 2.84 7.82
C LYS A 23 5.59 2.46 6.51
N LEU A 24 4.99 1.56 5.73
CA LEU A 24 5.48 1.22 4.39
C LEU A 24 5.38 2.41 3.45
N GLU A 25 4.22 3.09 3.39
CA GLU A 25 4.01 4.33 2.62
C GLU A 25 5.02 5.42 3.02
N ALA A 26 5.29 5.58 4.32
CA ALA A 26 6.32 6.52 4.78
C ALA A 26 7.73 6.15 4.28
N MET A 27 8.03 4.87 4.02
CA MET A 27 9.31 4.46 3.45
C MET A 27 9.37 4.63 1.92
N THR A 28 8.23 4.58 1.23
CA THR A 28 8.17 4.82 -0.23
C THR A 28 8.53 6.26 -0.56
N SER A 29 8.25 7.21 0.34
CA SER A 29 8.60 8.62 0.18
C SER A 29 10.09 8.92 0.07
N VAL A 30 10.97 7.99 0.48
CA VAL A 30 12.43 8.18 0.46
C VAL A 30 13.10 7.24 -0.55
N CYS A 31 13.29 5.95 -0.23
CA CYS A 31 14.14 5.05 -1.03
C CYS A 31 13.36 4.03 -1.87
N SER A 32 12.18 3.59 -1.44
CA SER A 32 11.48 2.49 -2.13
C SER A 32 10.60 2.96 -3.29
N VAL A 33 10.44 2.12 -4.31
CA VAL A 33 9.62 2.40 -5.51
C VAL A 33 8.15 1.98 -5.36
N GLY A 34 7.63 1.97 -4.13
CA GLY A 34 6.22 1.77 -3.83
C GLY A 34 5.86 0.49 -3.06
N LEU A 35 4.56 0.30 -2.86
CA LEU A 35 3.93 -0.82 -2.15
C LEU A 35 3.84 -2.06 -3.05
N ASP A 36 4.34 -3.19 -2.57
CA ASP A 36 4.42 -4.40 -3.38
C ASP A 36 4.06 -5.66 -2.60
N MET A 37 3.34 -6.58 -3.23
CA MET A 37 2.81 -7.79 -2.58
C MET A 37 2.12 -7.53 -1.23
N ILE A 38 1.35 -6.45 -1.14
CA ILE A 38 0.64 -6.10 0.08
C ILE A 38 -0.67 -6.87 0.12
N VAL A 39 -0.79 -7.85 1.02
CA VAL A 39 -2.01 -8.63 1.21
C VAL A 39 -2.97 -7.85 2.11
N VAL A 40 -4.21 -7.69 1.68
CA VAL A 40 -5.26 -6.96 2.43
C VAL A 40 -6.53 -7.80 2.54
N PRO A 41 -7.45 -7.49 3.47
CA PRO A 41 -8.71 -8.23 3.61
C PRO A 41 -9.48 -8.29 2.29
N GLY A 42 -10.05 -9.45 1.97
CA GLY A 42 -10.75 -9.65 0.69
C GLY A 42 -12.03 -8.83 0.53
N ASP A 43 -12.58 -8.31 1.63
CA ASP A 43 -13.74 -7.42 1.68
C ASP A 43 -13.34 -5.93 1.65
N THR A 44 -12.07 -5.60 1.38
CA THR A 44 -11.62 -4.21 1.23
C THR A 44 -12.36 -3.54 0.07
N SER A 45 -12.94 -2.38 0.35
CA SER A 45 -13.72 -1.63 -0.64
C SER A 45 -12.86 -1.12 -1.81
N PRO A 46 -13.39 -1.04 -3.03
CA PRO A 46 -12.70 -0.40 -4.16
C PRO A 46 -12.26 1.03 -3.87
N GLU A 47 -13.03 1.78 -3.06
CA GLU A 47 -12.69 3.15 -2.67
C GLU A 47 -11.48 3.19 -1.72
N THR A 48 -11.37 2.25 -0.78
CA THR A 48 -10.17 2.12 0.06
C THR A 48 -8.94 1.75 -0.80
N LEU A 49 -9.08 0.79 -1.71
CA LEU A 49 -7.98 0.43 -2.63
C LEU A 49 -7.56 1.60 -3.51
N SER A 50 -8.52 2.36 -4.02
CA SER A 50 -8.27 3.55 -4.84
C SER A 50 -7.56 4.65 -4.05
N ALA A 51 -7.90 4.81 -2.76
CA ALA A 51 -7.23 5.77 -1.88
C ALA A 51 -5.77 5.42 -1.64
N ILE A 52 -5.45 4.15 -1.36
CA ILE A 52 -4.05 3.70 -1.19
C ILE A 52 -3.24 3.96 -2.47
N ILE A 53 -3.82 3.68 -3.64
CA ILE A 53 -3.18 4.00 -4.92
C ILE A 53 -2.96 5.51 -5.08
N ALA A 54 -3.94 6.32 -4.66
CA ALA A 54 -3.84 7.78 -4.73
C ALA A 54 -2.74 8.33 -3.81
N ASP A 55 -2.56 7.76 -2.62
CA ASP A 55 -1.50 8.14 -1.68
C ASP A 55 -0.10 7.86 -2.26
N GLU A 56 0.13 6.66 -2.77
CA GLU A 56 1.39 6.29 -3.42
C GLU A 56 1.66 7.08 -4.71
N MET A 57 0.61 7.39 -5.47
CA MET A 57 0.71 8.30 -6.62
C MET A 57 1.10 9.71 -6.18
N ALA A 58 0.51 10.24 -5.12
CA ALA A 58 0.83 11.58 -4.60
C ALA A 58 2.29 11.66 -4.15
N ILE A 59 2.78 10.64 -3.43
CA ILE A 59 4.19 10.51 -3.04
C ILE A 59 5.10 10.54 -4.27
N GLY A 60 4.78 9.76 -5.31
CA GLY A 60 5.57 9.71 -6.54
C GLY A 60 5.57 11.04 -7.29
N VAL A 61 4.39 11.64 -7.49
CA VAL A 61 4.21 12.89 -8.24
C VAL A 61 4.92 14.07 -7.55
N VAL A 62 4.76 14.22 -6.23
CA VAL A 62 5.35 15.34 -5.48
C VAL A 62 6.87 15.22 -5.43
N ASN A 63 7.39 14.00 -5.22
CA ASN A 63 8.83 13.75 -5.11
C ASN A 63 9.53 13.51 -6.46
N ASN A 64 8.80 13.62 -7.58
CA ASN A 64 9.33 13.30 -8.92
C ASN A 64 9.99 11.91 -8.95
N LYS A 65 9.28 10.92 -8.43
CA LYS A 65 9.75 9.55 -8.23
C LYS A 65 8.78 8.56 -8.85
N THR A 66 9.32 7.49 -9.41
CA THR A 66 8.51 6.33 -9.82
C THR A 66 8.06 5.54 -8.59
N THR A 67 6.75 5.48 -8.40
CA THR A 67 6.08 4.62 -7.43
C THR A 67 5.18 3.62 -8.15
N ALA A 68 4.80 2.55 -7.48
CA ALA A 68 3.89 1.54 -7.98
C ALA A 68 3.17 0.87 -6.81
N VAL A 69 2.02 0.28 -7.11
CA VAL A 69 1.17 -0.37 -6.11
C VAL A 69 0.75 -1.74 -6.62
N ARG A 70 1.10 -2.80 -5.88
CA ARG A 70 0.57 -4.15 -6.03
C ARG A 70 -0.06 -4.58 -4.72
N ILE A 71 -1.38 -4.48 -4.65
CA ILE A 71 -2.21 -4.90 -3.51
C ILE A 71 -3.00 -6.14 -3.89
N ILE A 72 -3.10 -7.09 -2.97
CA ILE A 72 -3.77 -8.38 -3.16
C ILE A 72 -4.90 -8.50 -2.12
N PRO A 73 -6.14 -8.16 -2.49
CA PRO A 73 -7.30 -8.48 -1.67
C PRO A 73 -7.47 -10.00 -1.59
N ALA A 74 -7.40 -10.58 -0.40
CA ALA A 74 -7.44 -12.02 -0.18
C ALA A 74 -8.87 -12.50 0.17
N PRO A 75 -9.62 -13.15 -0.76
CA PRO A 75 -11.02 -13.49 -0.54
C PRO A 75 -11.22 -14.39 0.68
N GLY A 76 -12.18 -14.04 1.53
CA GLY A 76 -12.50 -14.81 2.75
C GLY A 76 -11.46 -14.73 3.86
N ARG A 77 -10.39 -13.93 3.70
CA ARG A 77 -9.35 -13.74 4.70
C ARG A 77 -9.51 -12.40 5.43
N LYS A 78 -9.11 -12.40 6.69
CA LYS A 78 -9.18 -11.26 7.62
C LYS A 78 -7.78 -10.84 8.06
N GLU A 79 -7.69 -9.64 8.64
CA GLU A 79 -6.48 -9.13 9.28
C GLU A 79 -5.80 -10.20 10.15
N GLY A 80 -4.50 -10.40 9.95
CA GLY A 80 -3.68 -11.39 10.67
C GLY A 80 -3.66 -12.79 10.07
N ASP A 81 -4.59 -13.14 9.16
CA ASP A 81 -4.51 -14.40 8.41
C ASP A 81 -3.25 -14.44 7.54
N ILE A 82 -2.76 -15.63 7.22
CA ILE A 82 -1.64 -15.84 6.29
C ILE A 82 -2.16 -16.34 4.95
N VAL A 83 -1.65 -15.73 3.87
CA VAL A 83 -1.89 -16.17 2.49
C VAL A 83 -0.59 -16.76 1.93
N GLU A 84 -0.68 -18.00 1.49
CA GLU A 84 0.42 -18.73 0.84
C GLU A 84 0.30 -18.55 -0.68
N PHE A 85 1.27 -17.88 -1.29
CA PHE A 85 1.38 -17.77 -2.75
C PHE A 85 2.29 -18.85 -3.33
N GLY A 86 3.24 -19.34 -2.53
CA GLY A 86 4.20 -20.38 -2.91
C GLY A 86 5.27 -19.89 -3.90
N GLY A 87 6.26 -20.74 -4.13
CA GLY A 87 7.37 -20.44 -5.04
C GLY A 87 8.11 -19.15 -4.65
N LEU A 88 8.39 -18.31 -5.64
CA LEU A 88 9.11 -17.03 -5.44
C LEU A 88 8.25 -15.93 -4.81
N LEU A 89 6.92 -16.08 -4.78
CA LEU A 89 5.99 -15.07 -4.26
C LEU A 89 5.78 -15.20 -2.74
N GLY A 90 6.31 -16.26 -2.14
CA GLY A 90 6.33 -16.48 -0.70
C GLY A 90 4.95 -16.58 -0.05
N SER A 91 4.83 -15.98 1.14
CA SER A 91 3.59 -15.90 1.89
C SER A 91 3.52 -14.58 2.62
N GLY A 92 2.31 -14.07 2.86
CA GLY A 92 2.14 -12.73 3.42
C GLY A 92 1.01 -12.68 4.45
N PRO A 93 1.20 -11.98 5.58
CA PRO A 93 0.12 -11.67 6.50
C PRO A 93 -0.85 -10.67 5.84
N VAL A 94 -2.15 -10.91 6.02
CA VAL A 94 -3.19 -9.96 5.68
C VAL A 94 -3.06 -8.75 6.60
N MET A 95 -2.61 -7.64 6.04
CA MET A 95 -2.34 -6.42 6.78
C MET A 95 -3.62 -5.72 7.20
N ARG A 96 -3.58 -5.08 8.37
CA ARG A 96 -4.63 -4.18 8.83
C ARG A 96 -4.73 -2.98 7.89
N LEU A 97 -5.97 -2.61 7.57
CA LEU A 97 -6.28 -1.32 6.94
C LEU A 97 -7.12 -0.44 7.87
N ASN A 98 -7.12 0.86 7.58
CA ASN A 98 -8.04 1.80 8.19
C ASN A 98 -9.49 1.47 7.77
N LYS A 99 -10.42 1.47 8.74
CA LYS A 99 -11.84 1.14 8.54
C LYS A 99 -12.71 2.34 8.16
N PHE A 100 -12.17 3.56 8.22
CA PHE A 100 -12.89 4.75 7.80
C PHE A 100 -13.00 4.81 6.27
N SER A 101 -14.12 5.34 5.79
CA SER A 101 -14.43 5.31 4.36
C SER A 101 -13.70 6.42 3.59
N SER A 102 -13.06 6.04 2.48
CA SER A 102 -12.49 6.98 1.49
C SER A 102 -13.47 7.34 0.37
N LYS A 103 -14.74 6.94 0.49
CA LYS A 103 -15.73 7.03 -0.59
C LYS A 103 -15.98 8.46 -1.07
N GLU A 104 -16.07 9.43 -0.15
CA GLU A 104 -16.29 10.82 -0.54
C GLU A 104 -15.12 11.34 -1.37
N PHE A 105 -13.89 11.08 -0.94
CA PHE A 105 -12.68 11.50 -1.64
C PHE A 105 -12.60 10.93 -3.06
N VAL A 106 -12.74 9.61 -3.20
CA VAL A 106 -12.63 8.91 -4.49
C VAL A 106 -13.73 9.36 -5.46
N ASN A 107 -14.95 9.57 -4.97
CA ASN A 107 -16.08 10.00 -5.80
C ASN A 107 -16.03 11.46 -6.25
N ARG A 108 -15.10 12.29 -5.74
CA ARG A 108 -14.90 13.64 -6.27
C ARG A 108 -14.49 13.61 -7.74
N GLY A 109 -13.79 12.55 -8.17
CA GLY A 109 -13.36 12.36 -9.54
C GLY A 109 -12.53 13.54 -10.08
N GLY A 110 -12.49 13.67 -11.40
CA GLY A 110 -11.78 14.76 -12.07
C GLY A 110 -10.27 14.53 -12.17
N ARG A 111 -9.49 15.61 -12.08
CA ARG A 111 -8.03 15.61 -12.28
C ARG A 111 -7.35 16.36 -11.15
N ILE A 112 -6.41 15.71 -10.48
CA ILE A 112 -5.49 16.37 -9.56
C ILE A 112 -4.48 17.18 -10.40
N PRO A 113 -4.39 18.51 -10.22
CA PRO A 113 -3.48 19.35 -10.99
C PRO A 113 -2.01 19.04 -10.67
N ALA A 114 -1.12 19.38 -11.60
CA ALA A 114 0.32 19.19 -11.40
C ALA A 114 0.83 20.04 -10.23
N PRO A 115 1.75 19.53 -9.40
CA PRO A 115 2.34 20.29 -8.31
C PRO A 115 3.22 21.43 -8.85
N ILE A 116 3.31 22.53 -8.09
CA ILE A 116 4.25 23.61 -8.39
C ILE A 116 5.67 23.13 -8.08
N GLN A 117 6.48 22.93 -9.13
CA GLN A 117 7.86 22.45 -8.97
C GLN A 117 8.88 23.58 -8.76
N SER A 118 8.54 24.83 -9.07
CA SER A 118 9.46 25.98 -9.02
C SER A 118 9.74 26.52 -7.61
N LEU A 119 8.97 26.09 -6.60
CA LEU A 119 9.10 26.51 -5.20
C LEU A 119 9.70 25.38 -4.34
N ARG A 120 10.76 24.75 -4.84
CA ARG A 120 11.53 23.75 -4.07
C ARG A 120 12.70 24.48 -3.38
N ASN A 121 12.95 24.15 -2.12
CA ASN A 121 14.06 24.70 -1.32
C ASN A 121 15.43 24.30 -1.90
#